data_AF-A0A9E3B5Y9-F1
#
_entry.id   AF-A0A9E3B5Y9-F1
#
_cell.length_a   1.000
_cell.length_b   1.000
_cell.length_c   1.000
_cell.angle_alpha   90.00
_cell.angle_beta   90.00
_cell.angle_gamma   90.00
#
_symmetry.space_group_name_H-M   'P 1'
#
loop_
_entity.id
_entity.type
_entity.pdbx_description
1 polymer ?
#
loop_
_entity_poly.entity_id
_entity_poly.type
_entity_poly.pdbx_seq_one_letter_code
_entity_poly.pdbx_strand_id
1 'polypeptide(L)'
;ERIAALRAQRERASGVEFPAVLFQDGSDLGPFEYEIWLQGARHAAAQLFPEKMLAVRGAESVEALEGIDTRDPAFGLPAVWIDSGAADRARELGYTLVDPVTVLMTHLGELLRNEAALLLSRVEVVALLEGVRIRQPGMVEELIPAILSVSDVQRVLQNLLSEDVSIRNIDLVVETLVDAGRTLKDTNELTELVRQRLSHSICQTLRGRNPQLSVLSLDPRMEGQISENLRRGEKAAGFALDPRIAEQLIRKLIPLADSMVRQKLSPVLLCNADIRRPLKTFTKRSVPKLAVLSVNEIPHTVDLKSFSVVKFE
;
A
#
# COMPACT_ATOMS: atom_id res chain seq x y z
N GLU A 1 16.11 -13.93 14.32
CA GLU A 1 15.32 -14.89 13.50
C GLU A 1 13.96 -14.35 13.05
N ARG A 2 13.03 -13.96 13.95
CA ARG A 2 11.69 -13.46 13.56
C ARG A 2 11.72 -12.31 12.54
N ILE A 3 12.63 -11.33 12.69
CA ILE A 3 12.82 -10.25 11.72
C ILE A 3 13.27 -10.75 10.35
N ALA A 4 14.21 -11.70 10.29
CA ALA A 4 14.66 -12.26 9.02
C ALA A 4 13.51 -13.00 8.31
N ALA A 5 12.67 -13.73 9.06
CA ALA A 5 11.48 -14.39 8.53
C ALA A 5 10.43 -13.40 8.00
N LEU A 6 10.15 -12.32 8.75
CA LEU A 6 9.27 -11.24 8.31
C LEU A 6 9.80 -10.59 7.03
N ARG A 7 11.10 -10.26 6.99
CA ARG A 7 11.74 -9.67 5.82
C ARG A 7 11.54 -10.57 4.61
N ALA A 8 11.92 -11.85 4.70
CA ALA A 8 11.76 -12.82 3.63
C ALA A 8 10.29 -12.99 3.18
N GLN A 9 9.32 -12.86 4.09
CA GLN A 9 7.90 -12.87 3.74
C GLN A 9 7.52 -11.62 2.94
N ARG A 10 7.97 -10.43 3.34
CA ARG A 10 7.70 -9.17 2.64
C ARG A 10 8.40 -9.11 1.29
N GLU A 11 9.61 -9.64 1.17
CA GLU A 11 10.35 -9.78 -0.09
C GLU A 11 9.57 -10.67 -1.07
N ARG A 12 9.10 -11.84 -0.60
CA ARG A 12 8.27 -12.75 -1.42
C ARG A 12 6.94 -12.13 -1.88
N ALA A 13 6.35 -11.26 -1.08
CA ALA A 13 5.09 -10.60 -1.42
C ALA A 13 5.27 -9.44 -2.42
N SER A 14 6.27 -8.59 -2.18
CA SER A 14 6.49 -7.37 -2.96
C SER A 14 7.39 -7.56 -4.18
N GLY A 15 8.33 -8.51 -4.14
CA GLY A 15 9.41 -8.63 -5.12
C GLY A 15 10.59 -7.68 -4.89
N VAL A 16 10.62 -6.96 -3.77
CA VAL A 16 11.72 -6.07 -3.36
C VAL A 16 12.62 -6.80 -2.39
N GLU A 17 13.93 -6.68 -2.54
CA GLU A 17 14.89 -7.10 -1.51
C GLU A 17 15.06 -5.98 -0.48
N PHE A 18 14.88 -6.28 0.81
CA PHE A 18 14.96 -5.27 1.85
C PHE A 18 16.34 -5.29 2.53
N PRO A 19 16.87 -4.12 2.96
CA PRO A 19 18.13 -4.08 3.69
C PRO A 19 18.03 -4.85 5.02
N ALA A 20 19.19 -5.23 5.56
CA ALA A 20 19.26 -5.85 6.87
C ALA A 20 18.82 -4.86 7.97
N VAL A 21 18.10 -5.35 8.97
CA VAL A 21 17.73 -4.57 10.15
C VAL A 21 18.87 -4.63 11.16
N LEU A 22 19.37 -3.46 11.54
CA LEU A 22 20.40 -3.31 12.57
C LEU A 22 19.73 -2.97 13.90
N PHE A 23 20.21 -3.59 14.97
CA PHE A 23 19.80 -3.26 16.34
C PHE A 23 20.89 -2.44 16.99
N GLN A 24 20.49 -1.36 17.64
CA GLN A 24 21.36 -0.48 18.41
C GLN A 24 20.67 -0.15 19.72
N ASP A 25 21.42 -0.21 20.81
CA ASP A 25 20.94 0.26 22.11
C ASP A 25 20.90 1.79 22.08
N GLY A 26 19.74 2.38 22.36
CA GLY A 26 19.57 3.83 22.40
C GLY A 26 19.85 4.35 23.80
N SER A 27 20.80 5.28 23.94
CA SER A 27 21.10 5.94 25.22
C SER A 27 19.98 6.87 25.69
N ASP A 28 19.20 7.40 24.75
CA ASP A 28 18.21 8.45 24.98
C ASP A 28 16.77 7.93 25.00
N LEU A 29 16.59 6.60 24.94
CA LEU A 29 15.27 5.96 24.94
C LEU A 29 14.66 5.96 26.34
N GLY A 30 13.35 6.25 26.41
CA GLY A 30 12.58 6.08 27.63
C GLY A 30 12.44 4.60 28.03
N PRO A 31 11.91 4.33 29.23
CA PRO A 31 11.66 2.96 29.67
C PRO A 31 10.68 2.26 28.72
N PHE A 32 11.03 1.03 28.33
CA PHE A 32 10.23 0.18 27.45
C PHE A 32 9.95 0.78 26.06
N GLU A 33 10.75 1.76 25.63
CA GLU A 33 10.60 2.40 24.33
C GLU A 33 11.48 1.73 23.27
N TYR A 34 11.01 1.73 22.02
CA TYR A 34 11.84 1.47 20.85
C TYR A 34 11.59 2.53 19.78
N GLU A 35 12.60 2.76 18.97
CA GLU A 35 12.53 3.60 17.78
C GLU A 35 12.89 2.81 16.53
N ILE A 36 12.24 3.14 15.42
CA ILE A 36 12.61 2.67 14.09
C ILE A 36 13.18 3.84 13.31
N TRP A 37 14.40 3.66 12.85
CA TRP A 37 15.15 4.65 12.08
C TRP A 37 15.21 4.25 10.61
N LEU A 38 15.03 5.24 9.74
CA LEU A 38 15.09 5.07 8.29
C LEU A 38 15.93 6.19 7.70
N GLN A 39 16.91 5.84 6.87
CA GLN A 39 17.82 6.81 6.22
C GLN A 39 18.49 7.79 7.20
N GLY A 40 18.83 7.32 8.41
CA GLY A 40 19.49 8.14 9.43
C GLY A 40 18.57 9.13 10.16
N ALA A 41 17.25 9.05 9.95
CA ALA A 41 16.26 9.83 10.69
C ALA A 41 15.29 8.93 11.44
N ARG A 42 14.83 9.39 12.61
CA ARG A 42 13.77 8.73 13.36
C ARG A 42 12.48 8.73 12.55
N HIS A 43 11.95 7.54 12.27
CA HIS A 43 10.74 7.36 11.47
C HIS A 43 9.52 7.02 12.32
N ALA A 44 9.67 6.12 13.30
CA ALA A 44 8.59 5.74 14.21
C ALA A 44 9.13 5.44 15.62
N ALA A 45 8.27 5.54 16.62
CA ALA A 45 8.58 5.21 18.01
C ALA A 45 7.33 4.62 18.69
N ALA A 46 7.53 3.68 19.62
CA ALA A 46 6.44 3.19 20.46
C ALA A 46 6.98 2.56 21.76
N GLN A 47 6.07 2.32 22.70
CA GLN A 47 6.34 1.59 23.94
C GLN A 47 5.88 0.14 23.86
N LEU A 48 6.64 -0.76 24.49
CA LEU A 48 6.44 -2.19 24.44
C LEU A 48 6.77 -2.81 25.79
N PHE A 49 5.75 -3.34 26.47
CA PHE A 49 5.86 -3.85 27.83
C PHE A 49 6.00 -5.38 27.80
N PRO A 50 7.19 -5.96 28.08
CA PRO A 50 7.46 -7.38 27.85
C PRO A 50 6.55 -8.36 28.62
N GLU A 51 6.10 -7.97 29.81
CA GLU A 51 5.30 -8.80 30.72
C GLU A 51 3.78 -8.61 30.57
N LYS A 52 3.36 -7.76 29.62
CA LYS A 52 1.94 -7.43 29.36
C LYS A 52 1.49 -7.95 28.01
N MET A 53 0.19 -7.88 27.77
CA MET A 53 -0.44 -8.18 26.49
C MET A 53 -1.11 -6.92 25.95
N LEU A 54 -1.01 -6.67 24.65
CA LEU A 54 -1.74 -5.59 24.00
C LEU A 54 -3.15 -6.09 23.65
N ALA A 55 -4.17 -5.49 24.26
CA ALA A 55 -5.56 -5.72 23.93
C ALA A 55 -6.03 -4.67 22.92
N VAL A 56 -6.09 -5.03 21.65
CA VAL A 56 -6.57 -4.17 20.56
C VAL A 56 -8.09 -4.21 20.52
N ARG A 57 -8.72 -3.04 20.56
CA ARG A 57 -10.17 -2.91 20.60
C ARG A 57 -10.80 -3.34 19.27
N GLY A 58 -11.71 -4.32 19.33
CA GLY A 58 -12.52 -4.75 18.20
C GLY A 58 -13.76 -3.88 18.01
N ALA A 59 -14.43 -4.04 16.86
CA ALA A 59 -15.71 -3.35 16.60
C ALA A 59 -16.82 -3.79 17.57
N GLU A 60 -16.71 -5.00 18.11
CA GLU A 60 -17.66 -5.61 19.04
C GLU A 60 -17.29 -5.38 20.52
N SER A 61 -16.24 -4.59 20.81
CA SER A 61 -15.79 -4.39 22.18
C SER A 61 -16.74 -3.52 22.99
N VAL A 62 -17.36 -4.14 23.99
CA VAL A 62 -18.51 -3.59 24.73
C VAL A 62 -18.09 -2.74 25.93
N GLU A 63 -16.96 -3.07 26.57
CA GLU A 63 -16.50 -2.44 27.81
C GLU A 63 -15.02 -2.01 27.73
N ALA A 64 -14.64 -1.02 28.55
CA ALA A 64 -13.26 -0.61 28.72
C ALA A 64 -12.51 -1.62 29.63
N LEU A 65 -11.25 -1.86 29.31
CA LEU A 65 -10.35 -2.69 30.13
C LEU A 65 -9.54 -1.80 31.06
N GLU A 66 -9.23 -2.31 32.25
CA GLU A 66 -8.23 -1.69 33.13
C GLU A 66 -6.82 -1.97 32.60
N GLY A 67 -5.99 -0.93 32.51
CA GLY A 67 -4.61 -1.05 32.03
C GLY A 67 -4.03 0.28 31.58
N ILE A 68 -2.99 0.21 30.77
CA ILE A 68 -2.32 1.40 30.21
C ILE A 68 -2.89 1.67 28.82
N ASP A 69 -3.68 2.73 28.69
CA ASP A 69 -4.25 3.16 27.42
C ASP A 69 -3.16 3.51 26.41
N THR A 70 -3.32 3.03 25.18
CA THR A 70 -2.38 3.27 24.09
C THR A 70 -3.07 3.14 22.72
N ARG A 71 -2.26 3.13 21.66
CA ARG A 71 -2.69 2.75 20.31
C ARG A 71 -1.74 1.69 19.78
N ASP A 72 -2.30 0.76 19.01
CA ASP A 72 -1.47 -0.15 18.22
C ASP A 72 -0.58 0.67 17.26
N PRO A 73 0.75 0.48 17.29
CA PRO A 73 1.67 1.28 16.49
C PRO A 73 1.58 0.99 14.98
N ALA A 74 1.06 -0.16 14.56
CA ALA A 74 0.98 -0.52 13.14
C ALA A 74 -0.21 0.15 12.42
N PHE A 75 -1.37 0.22 13.07
CA PHE A 75 -2.63 0.65 12.47
C PHE A 75 -3.28 1.83 13.19
N GLY A 76 -2.74 2.27 14.33
CA GLY A 76 -3.27 3.39 15.13
C GLY A 76 -4.58 3.06 15.85
N LEU A 77 -4.93 1.78 15.96
CA LEU A 77 -6.18 1.33 16.58
C LEU A 77 -6.13 1.54 18.10
N PRO A 78 -7.23 1.96 18.75
CA PRO A 78 -7.30 2.04 20.20
C PRO A 78 -6.97 0.70 20.85
N ALA A 79 -6.08 0.70 21.83
CA ALA A 79 -5.63 -0.50 22.51
C ALA A 79 -5.26 -0.21 23.97
N VAL A 80 -5.18 -1.26 24.78
CA VAL A 80 -4.81 -1.17 26.20
C VAL A 80 -3.77 -2.23 26.52
N TRP A 81 -2.68 -1.88 27.20
CA TRP A 81 -1.77 -2.86 27.75
C TRP A 81 -2.33 -3.40 29.06
N ILE A 82 -2.59 -4.70 29.09
CA ILE A 82 -3.18 -5.41 30.23
C ILE A 82 -2.19 -6.44 30.79
N ASP A 83 -2.35 -6.79 32.06
CA ASP A 83 -1.62 -7.91 32.63
C ASP A 83 -2.10 -9.24 32.04
N SER A 84 -1.18 -10.19 31.91
CA SER A 84 -1.47 -11.49 31.29
C SER A 84 -2.63 -12.25 31.97
N GLY A 85 -2.88 -12.01 33.26
CA GLY A 85 -4.01 -12.59 34.01
C GLY A 85 -5.39 -12.08 33.57
N ALA A 86 -5.48 -10.91 32.93
CA ALA A 86 -6.72 -10.34 32.41
C ALA A 86 -7.03 -10.79 30.97
N ALA A 87 -6.19 -11.64 30.37
CA ALA A 87 -6.30 -12.05 28.97
C ALA A 87 -7.64 -12.73 28.64
N ASP A 88 -8.08 -13.69 29.46
CA ASP A 88 -9.32 -14.42 29.18
C ASP A 88 -10.54 -13.49 29.19
N ARG A 89 -10.60 -12.60 30.19
CA ARG A 89 -11.64 -11.57 30.29
C ARG A 89 -11.63 -10.61 29.09
N ALA A 90 -10.45 -10.18 28.64
CA ALA A 90 -10.33 -9.30 27.48
C ALA A 90 -10.85 -9.96 26.19
N ARG A 91 -10.61 -11.27 26.00
CA ARG A 91 -11.16 -12.00 24.85
C ARG A 91 -12.68 -12.12 24.91
N GLU A 92 -13.26 -12.38 26.09
CA GLU A 92 -14.72 -12.38 26.28
C GLU A 92 -15.36 -11.05 25.91
N LEU A 93 -14.65 -9.95 26.20
CA LEU A 93 -15.06 -8.59 25.85
C LEU A 93 -14.78 -8.22 24.39
N GLY A 94 -14.37 -9.17 23.54
CA GLY A 94 -14.18 -8.97 22.11
C GLY A 94 -12.88 -8.25 21.72
N TYR A 95 -11.88 -8.18 22.61
CA TYR A 95 -10.56 -7.64 22.27
C TYR A 95 -9.70 -8.70 21.58
N THR A 96 -8.87 -8.24 20.64
CA THR A 96 -7.82 -9.08 20.05
C THR A 96 -6.55 -8.91 20.86
N LEU A 97 -6.02 -10.01 21.41
CA LEU A 97 -4.79 -10.00 22.20
C LEU A 97 -3.56 -10.25 21.34
N VAL A 98 -2.53 -9.46 21.56
CA VAL A 98 -1.27 -9.52 20.83
C VAL A 98 -0.11 -9.45 21.83
N ASP A 99 0.85 -10.38 21.73
CA ASP A 99 2.05 -10.33 22.57
C ASP A 99 3.00 -9.21 22.14
N PRO A 100 3.85 -8.69 23.05
CA PRO A 100 4.72 -7.55 22.77
C PRO A 100 5.61 -7.76 21.53
N VAL A 101 6.20 -8.95 21.36
CA VAL A 101 7.05 -9.22 20.20
C VAL A 101 6.23 -9.15 18.91
N THR A 102 5.03 -9.72 18.89
CA THR A 102 4.14 -9.62 17.72
C THR A 102 3.72 -8.18 17.41
N VAL A 103 3.54 -7.32 18.42
CA VAL A 103 3.30 -5.87 18.21
C VAL A 103 4.46 -5.24 17.43
N LEU A 104 5.71 -5.42 17.89
CA LEU A 104 6.90 -4.92 17.19
C LEU A 104 7.01 -5.48 15.77
N MET A 105 6.79 -6.78 15.60
CA MET A 105 6.85 -7.44 14.30
C MET A 105 5.79 -6.90 13.33
N THR A 106 4.58 -6.63 13.81
CA THR A 106 3.48 -6.11 12.99
C THR A 106 3.78 -4.67 12.55
N HIS A 107 4.26 -3.85 13.48
CA HIS A 107 4.67 -2.47 13.19
C HIS A 107 5.80 -2.42 12.15
N LEU A 108 6.87 -3.19 12.35
CA LEU A 108 7.97 -3.28 11.37
C LEU A 108 7.48 -3.80 10.01
N GLY A 109 6.57 -4.77 10.01
CA GLY A 109 6.03 -5.34 8.78
C GLY A 109 5.22 -4.33 7.96
N GLU A 110 4.38 -3.54 8.60
CA GLU A 110 3.63 -2.48 7.92
C GLU A 110 4.54 -1.34 7.48
N LEU A 111 5.57 -0.99 8.25
CA LEU A 111 6.57 0.00 7.84
C LEU A 111 7.31 -0.45 6.57
N LEU A 112 7.83 -1.68 6.53
CA LEU A 112 8.51 -2.22 5.34
C LEU A 112 7.60 -2.22 4.10
N ARG A 113 6.30 -2.47 4.30
CA ARG A 113 5.32 -2.41 3.22
C ARG A 113 5.10 -0.97 2.73
N ASN A 114 4.78 -0.05 3.63
CA ASN A 114 4.46 1.34 3.31
C ASN A 114 5.65 2.08 2.69
N GLU A 115 6.86 1.77 3.15
CA GLU A 115 8.11 2.38 2.72
C GLU A 115 8.83 1.55 1.65
N ALA A 116 8.19 0.55 1.04
CA ALA A 116 8.83 -0.30 0.03
C ALA A 116 9.38 0.49 -1.16
N ALA A 117 8.65 1.51 -1.62
CA ALA A 117 9.11 2.40 -2.68
C ALA A 117 10.34 3.23 -2.27
N LEU A 118 10.40 3.66 -1.01
CA LEU A 118 11.53 4.43 -0.47
C LEU A 118 12.77 3.55 -0.25
N LEU A 119 12.55 2.29 0.14
CA LEU A 119 13.59 1.30 0.37
C LEU A 119 14.17 0.71 -0.92
N LEU A 120 13.47 0.85 -2.06
CA LEU A 120 13.99 0.44 -3.37
C LEU A 120 15.06 1.43 -3.85
N SER A 121 16.32 1.13 -3.56
CA SER A 121 17.47 1.90 -4.03
C SER A 121 17.94 1.43 -5.40
N ARG A 122 18.93 2.14 -5.97
CA ARG A 122 19.53 1.77 -7.25
C ARG A 122 20.21 0.39 -7.20
N VAL A 123 20.73 -0.02 -6.04
CA VAL A 123 21.42 -1.31 -5.88
C VAL A 123 20.44 -2.46 -6.09
N GLU A 124 19.27 -2.40 -5.46
CA GLU A 124 18.22 -3.41 -5.60
C GLU A 124 17.67 -3.45 -7.03
N VAL A 125 17.49 -2.30 -7.68
CA VAL A 125 17.04 -2.25 -9.08
C VAL A 125 18.04 -2.91 -10.02
N VAL A 126 19.34 -2.65 -9.84
CA VAL A 126 20.39 -3.30 -10.63
C VAL A 126 20.36 -4.82 -10.37
N ALA A 127 20.28 -5.26 -9.12
CA ALA A 127 20.18 -6.69 -8.79
C ALA A 127 18.97 -7.37 -9.45
N LEU A 128 17.81 -6.72 -9.45
CA LEU A 128 16.60 -7.20 -10.15
C LEU A 128 16.83 -7.35 -11.65
N LEU A 129 17.42 -6.33 -12.29
CA LEU A 129 17.75 -6.34 -13.71
C LEU A 129 18.80 -7.40 -14.07
N GLU A 130 19.80 -7.61 -13.20
CA GLU A 130 20.79 -8.67 -13.36
C GLU A 130 20.13 -10.06 -13.31
N GLY A 131 19.18 -10.25 -12.40
CA GLY A 131 18.38 -11.47 -12.36
C GLY A 131 17.63 -11.73 -13.67
N VAL A 132 17.05 -10.68 -14.28
CA VAL A 132 16.42 -10.77 -15.60
C VAL A 132 17.46 -11.06 -16.67
N ARG A 133 18.62 -10.40 -16.64
CA ARG A 133 19.71 -10.57 -17.63
C ARG A 133 20.22 -11.99 -17.68
N ILE A 134 20.32 -12.68 -16.55
CA ILE A 134 20.70 -14.10 -16.49
C ILE A 134 19.69 -14.99 -17.25
N ARG A 135 18.40 -14.66 -17.18
CA ARG A 135 17.32 -15.45 -17.83
C ARG A 135 17.09 -15.04 -19.29
N GLN A 136 17.19 -13.75 -19.58
CA GLN A 136 16.84 -13.12 -20.85
C GLN A 136 17.80 -11.95 -21.16
N PRO A 137 19.06 -12.22 -21.58
CA PRO A 137 20.08 -11.19 -21.74
C PRO A 137 19.68 -10.08 -22.72
N GLY A 138 19.15 -10.47 -23.88
CA GLY A 138 18.78 -9.54 -24.95
C GLY A 138 17.72 -8.52 -24.53
N MET A 139 16.82 -8.87 -23.61
CA MET A 139 15.77 -7.97 -23.15
C MET A 139 16.34 -6.81 -22.31
N VAL A 140 17.32 -7.09 -21.45
CA VAL A 140 17.95 -6.05 -20.61
C VAL A 140 18.91 -5.19 -21.43
N GLU A 141 19.65 -5.80 -22.35
CA GLU A 141 20.56 -5.09 -23.26
C GLU A 141 19.82 -4.17 -24.24
N GLU A 142 18.62 -4.57 -24.67
CA GLU A 142 17.75 -3.72 -25.47
C GLU A 142 17.15 -2.58 -24.65
N LEU A 143 16.73 -2.84 -23.39
CA LEU A 143 16.14 -1.81 -22.55
C LEU A 143 17.17 -0.75 -22.12
N ILE A 144 18.32 -1.16 -21.59
CA ILE A 144 19.27 -0.29 -20.90
C ILE A 144 20.64 -0.35 -21.59
N PRO A 145 21.24 0.79 -21.96
CA PRO A 145 20.73 2.16 -21.82
C PRO A 145 19.91 2.64 -23.04
N ALA A 146 19.63 1.78 -24.02
CA ALA A 146 19.19 2.20 -25.35
C ALA A 146 17.76 2.78 -25.37
N ILE A 147 16.84 2.20 -24.60
CA ILE A 147 15.44 2.66 -24.53
C ILE A 147 15.21 3.52 -23.28
N LEU A 148 15.63 3.05 -22.11
CA LEU A 148 15.45 3.72 -20.82
C LEU A 148 16.74 3.70 -20.00
N SER A 149 16.85 4.62 -19.05
CA SER A 149 17.88 4.57 -18.02
C SER A 149 17.46 3.69 -16.84
N VAL A 150 18.44 3.25 -16.03
CA VAL A 150 18.17 2.57 -14.75
C VAL A 150 17.28 3.42 -13.85
N SER A 151 17.43 4.75 -13.89
CA SER A 151 16.64 5.69 -13.09
C SER A 151 15.17 5.71 -13.51
N ASP A 152 14.88 5.55 -14.80
CA ASP A 152 13.50 5.49 -15.30
C ASP A 152 12.81 4.20 -14.86
N VAL A 153 13.53 3.07 -14.95
CA VAL A 153 13.05 1.78 -14.45
C VAL A 153 12.81 1.86 -12.93
N GLN A 154 13.76 2.41 -12.17
CA GLN A 154 13.59 2.63 -10.74
C GLN A 154 12.33 3.44 -10.43
N ARG A 155 12.07 4.53 -11.16
CA ARG A 155 10.87 5.36 -10.97
C ARG A 155 9.58 4.55 -11.19
N VAL A 156 9.53 3.75 -12.26
CA VAL A 156 8.36 2.90 -12.56
C VAL A 156 8.13 1.89 -11.43
N LEU A 157 9.18 1.19 -11.00
CA LEU A 157 9.07 0.21 -9.89
C LEU A 157 8.65 0.88 -8.58
N GLN A 158 9.19 2.06 -8.26
CA GLN A 158 8.80 2.84 -7.09
C GLN A 158 7.32 3.25 -7.16
N ASN A 159 6.84 3.69 -8.33
CA ASN A 159 5.43 4.05 -8.51
C ASN A 159 4.52 2.85 -8.24
N LEU A 160 4.84 1.66 -8.78
CA LEU A 160 4.11 0.41 -8.53
C LEU A 160 4.05 0.08 -7.03
N LEU A 161 5.20 0.07 -6.37
CA LEU A 161 5.30 -0.24 -4.94
C LEU A 161 4.58 0.79 -4.06
N SER A 162 4.57 2.06 -4.47
CA SER A 162 3.88 3.13 -3.74
C SER A 162 2.35 2.98 -3.72
N GLU A 163 1.83 2.10 -4.57
CA GLU A 163 0.44 1.69 -4.66
C GLU A 163 0.21 0.22 -4.23
N ASP A 164 1.16 -0.37 -3.49
CA ASP A 164 1.13 -1.77 -3.06
C ASP A 164 1.09 -2.80 -4.22
N VAL A 165 1.54 -2.42 -5.42
CA VAL A 165 1.64 -3.35 -6.56
C VAL A 165 2.95 -4.13 -6.50
N SER A 166 2.84 -5.46 -6.45
CA SER A 166 3.99 -6.37 -6.46
C SER A 166 4.77 -6.27 -7.77
N ILE A 167 6.09 -6.15 -7.65
CA ILE A 167 7.05 -6.17 -8.76
C ILE A 167 7.73 -7.53 -8.94
N ARG A 168 7.21 -8.57 -8.27
CA ARG A 168 7.79 -9.93 -8.31
C ARG A 168 7.90 -10.49 -9.72
N ASN A 169 6.96 -10.15 -10.61
CA ASN A 169 7.04 -10.50 -12.03
C ASN A 169 7.83 -9.43 -12.79
N ILE A 170 9.11 -9.29 -12.44
CA ILE A 170 10.01 -8.29 -13.03
C ILE A 170 10.19 -8.52 -14.53
N ASP A 171 10.14 -9.76 -14.99
CA ASP A 171 10.27 -10.10 -16.42
C ASP A 171 9.16 -9.41 -17.23
N LEU A 172 7.89 -9.52 -16.79
CA LEU A 172 6.76 -8.86 -17.46
C LEU A 172 6.85 -7.33 -17.40
N VAL A 173 7.38 -6.78 -16.30
CA VAL A 173 7.61 -5.33 -16.18
C VAL A 173 8.62 -4.88 -17.22
N VAL A 174 9.77 -5.55 -17.31
CA VAL A 174 10.84 -5.23 -18.26
C VAL A 174 10.36 -5.40 -19.70
N GLU A 175 9.64 -6.49 -20.02
CA GLU A 175 9.04 -6.73 -21.35
C GLU A 175 8.14 -5.56 -21.76
N THR A 176 7.24 -5.14 -20.86
CA THR A 176 6.33 -4.01 -21.11
C THR A 176 7.09 -2.71 -21.33
N LEU A 177 8.19 -2.48 -20.58
CA LEU A 177 9.01 -1.29 -20.71
C LEU A 177 9.84 -1.27 -22.00
N VAL A 178 10.28 -2.42 -22.51
CA VAL A 178 10.96 -2.52 -23.81
C VAL A 178 9.99 -2.13 -24.93
N ASP A 179 8.78 -2.67 -24.91
CA ASP A 179 7.77 -2.40 -25.94
C ASP A 179 7.30 -0.93 -25.91
N ALA A 180 6.83 -0.48 -24.74
CA ALA A 180 6.24 0.85 -24.59
C ALA A 180 7.30 1.95 -24.55
N GLY A 181 8.50 1.66 -24.03
CA GLY A 181 9.58 2.63 -23.90
C GLY A 181 10.12 3.14 -25.24
N ARG A 182 9.88 2.43 -26.34
CA ARG A 182 10.28 2.85 -27.69
C ARG A 182 9.53 4.11 -28.14
N THR A 183 8.28 4.29 -27.71
CA THR A 183 7.42 5.42 -28.10
C THR A 183 7.18 6.39 -26.97
N LEU A 184 7.12 5.91 -25.73
CA LEU A 184 6.81 6.70 -24.53
C LEU A 184 8.00 6.76 -23.59
N LYS A 185 8.30 7.95 -23.09
CA LYS A 185 9.39 8.17 -22.11
C LYS A 185 8.89 8.64 -20.75
N ASP A 186 7.63 9.05 -20.63
CA ASP A 186 7.06 9.44 -19.34
C ASP A 186 6.90 8.20 -18.45
N THR A 187 7.65 8.17 -17.34
CA THR A 187 7.64 7.06 -16.39
C THR A 187 6.27 6.81 -15.77
N ASN A 188 5.44 7.85 -15.64
CA ASN A 188 4.10 7.70 -15.08
C ASN A 188 3.16 7.03 -16.08
N GLU A 189 3.25 7.37 -17.37
CA GLU A 189 2.47 6.67 -18.42
C GLU A 189 2.94 5.22 -18.58
N LEU A 190 4.25 4.99 -18.55
CA LEU A 190 4.82 3.64 -18.53
C LEU A 190 4.32 2.83 -17.33
N THR A 191 4.19 3.47 -16.16
CA THR A 191 3.62 2.82 -14.96
C THR A 191 2.20 2.35 -15.23
N GLU A 192 1.33 3.17 -15.83
CA GLU A 192 -0.05 2.76 -16.15
C GLU A 192 -0.11 1.55 -17.09
N LEU A 193 0.76 1.51 -18.12
CA LEU A 193 0.84 0.37 -19.03
C LEU A 193 1.32 -0.90 -18.33
N VAL A 194 2.34 -0.79 -17.48
CA VAL A 194 2.83 -1.92 -16.67
C VAL A 194 1.73 -2.42 -15.74
N ARG A 195 0.95 -1.53 -15.11
CA ARG A 195 -0.19 -1.93 -14.26
C ARG A 195 -1.27 -2.68 -15.04
N GLN A 196 -1.59 -2.24 -16.27
CA GLN A 196 -2.53 -2.97 -17.14
C GLN A 196 -2.03 -4.39 -17.42
N ARG A 197 -0.72 -4.56 -17.68
CA ARG A 197 -0.11 -5.89 -17.87
C ARG A 197 -0.10 -6.72 -16.59
N LEU A 198 0.03 -6.10 -15.42
CA LEU A 198 -0.05 -6.73 -14.10
C LEU A 198 -1.49 -6.87 -13.55
N SER A 199 -2.51 -6.53 -14.35
CA SER A 199 -3.94 -6.52 -13.96
C SER A 199 -4.39 -7.77 -13.22
N HIS A 200 -4.00 -8.95 -13.69
CA HIS A 200 -4.32 -10.21 -13.01
C HIS A 200 -3.76 -10.27 -11.59
N SER A 201 -2.48 -9.93 -11.40
CA SER A 201 -1.84 -9.94 -10.07
C SER A 201 -2.46 -8.91 -9.13
N ILE A 202 -2.74 -7.71 -9.65
CA ILE A 202 -3.37 -6.61 -8.90
C ILE A 202 -4.77 -7.04 -8.43
N CYS A 203 -5.62 -7.51 -9.35
CA CYS A 203 -6.97 -7.94 -9.04
C CYS A 203 -7.01 -9.12 -8.07
N GLN A 204 -6.13 -10.13 -8.24
CA GLN A 204 -6.06 -11.27 -7.32
C GLN A 204 -5.68 -10.84 -5.91
N THR A 205 -4.70 -9.94 -5.78
CA THR A 205 -4.25 -9.42 -4.48
C THR A 205 -5.39 -8.67 -3.78
N LEU A 206 -6.10 -7.81 -4.49
CA LEU A 206 -7.20 -7.02 -3.93
C LEU A 206 -8.44 -7.87 -3.63
N ARG A 207 -8.74 -8.87 -4.46
CA ARG A 207 -9.84 -9.82 -4.24
C ARG A 207 -9.60 -10.71 -3.02
N GLY A 208 -8.34 -11.09 -2.80
CA GLY A 208 -7.96 -12.00 -1.73
C GLY A 208 -8.64 -13.37 -1.90
N ARG A 209 -9.29 -13.85 -0.83
CA ARG A 209 -9.99 -15.15 -0.83
C ARG A 209 -11.46 -15.07 -1.29
N ASN A 210 -11.93 -13.88 -1.65
CA ASN A 210 -13.31 -13.69 -2.08
C ASN A 210 -13.52 -14.22 -3.52
N PRO A 211 -14.72 -14.71 -3.87
CA PRO A 211 -14.99 -15.18 -5.24
C PRO A 211 -14.97 -14.02 -6.25
N GLN A 212 -15.46 -12.84 -5.84
CA GLN A 212 -15.63 -11.66 -6.68
C GLN A 212 -14.87 -10.47 -6.09
N LEU A 213 -14.38 -9.58 -6.96
CA LEU A 213 -13.76 -8.33 -6.57
C LEU A 213 -14.86 -7.28 -6.33
N SER A 214 -15.07 -6.91 -5.07
CA SER A 214 -16.03 -5.87 -4.71
C SER A 214 -15.43 -4.48 -4.91
N VAL A 215 -16.13 -3.62 -5.64
CA VAL A 215 -15.62 -2.28 -6.02
C VAL A 215 -16.64 -1.18 -5.72
N LEU A 216 -16.12 -0.02 -5.36
CA LEU A 216 -16.83 1.26 -5.43
C LEU A 216 -16.72 1.78 -6.86
N SER A 217 -17.78 2.39 -7.38
CA SER A 217 -17.75 3.04 -8.70
C SER A 217 -18.10 4.51 -8.56
N LEU A 218 -17.58 5.36 -9.44
CA LEU A 218 -18.01 6.75 -9.52
C LEU A 218 -19.28 6.87 -10.36
N ASP A 219 -20.13 7.83 -10.03
CA ASP A 219 -21.23 8.21 -10.92
C ASP A 219 -20.67 8.84 -12.21
N PRO A 220 -21.22 8.52 -13.40
CA PRO A 220 -20.71 9.06 -14.66
C PRO A 220 -20.67 10.60 -14.71
N ARG A 221 -21.61 11.29 -14.05
CA ARG A 221 -21.59 12.76 -13.99
C ARG A 221 -20.43 13.28 -13.15
N MET A 222 -20.19 12.63 -12.02
CA MET A 222 -19.07 12.95 -11.13
C MET A 222 -17.73 12.71 -11.84
N GLU A 223 -17.60 11.56 -12.48
CA GLU A 223 -16.41 11.19 -13.25
C GLU A 223 -16.13 12.18 -14.39
N GLY A 224 -17.16 12.60 -15.12
CA GLY A 224 -17.04 13.63 -16.16
C GLY A 224 -16.58 14.99 -15.62
N GLN A 225 -17.11 15.42 -14.48
CA GLN A 225 -16.67 16.66 -13.82
C GLN A 225 -15.21 16.58 -13.36
N ILE A 226 -14.79 15.45 -12.78
CA ILE A 226 -13.40 15.25 -12.35
C ILE A 226 -12.47 15.29 -13.56
N SER A 227 -12.80 14.56 -14.63
CA SER A 227 -12.03 14.54 -15.88
C SER A 227 -11.89 15.94 -16.50
N GLU A 228 -12.99 16.72 -16.56
CA GLU A 228 -12.96 18.06 -17.11
C GLU A 228 -12.08 19.01 -16.28
N ASN A 229 -12.16 18.95 -14.95
CA ASN A 229 -11.33 19.76 -14.06
C ASN A 229 -9.85 19.41 -14.22
N LEU A 230 -9.52 18.13 -14.32
CA LEU A 230 -8.14 17.67 -14.52
C LEU A 230 -7.55 18.18 -15.84
N ARG A 231 -8.32 18.09 -16.94
CA ARG A 231 -7.87 18.60 -18.25
C ARG A 231 -7.63 20.12 -18.25
N ARG A 232 -8.34 20.87 -17.40
CA ARG A 232 -8.09 22.31 -17.21
C ARG A 232 -6.85 22.56 -16.32
N GLY A 233 -6.66 21.75 -15.29
CA GLY A 233 -5.52 21.82 -14.36
C GLY A 233 -4.16 21.45 -14.96
N GLU A 234 -4.13 20.51 -15.91
CA GLU A 234 -2.91 20.16 -16.66
C GLU A 234 -2.30 21.36 -17.39
N LYS A 235 -3.14 22.29 -17.87
CA LYS A 235 -2.67 23.56 -18.48
C LYS A 235 -2.04 24.53 -17.46
N ALA A 236 -2.29 24.33 -16.17
CA ALA A 236 -1.85 25.18 -15.06
C ALA A 236 -0.75 24.52 -14.19
N ALA A 237 -0.13 23.42 -14.66
CA ALA A 237 0.97 22.72 -14.00
C ALA A 237 0.68 22.24 -12.56
N GLY A 238 -0.54 21.74 -12.29
CA GLY A 238 -0.87 21.14 -11.01
C GLY A 238 -2.16 20.33 -11.02
N PHE A 239 -2.21 19.29 -10.18
CA PHE A 239 -3.46 18.61 -9.81
C PHE A 239 -4.34 19.60 -9.04
N ALA A 240 -5.26 20.25 -9.73
CA ALA A 240 -6.23 21.18 -9.14
C ALA A 240 -7.63 20.59 -9.26
N LEU A 241 -7.96 19.65 -8.37
CA LEU A 241 -9.35 19.29 -8.15
C LEU A 241 -10.02 20.46 -7.42
N ASP A 242 -11.23 20.85 -7.83
CA ASP A 242 -11.99 21.87 -7.11
C ASP A 242 -12.12 21.45 -5.63
N PRO A 243 -11.74 22.31 -4.67
CA PRO A 243 -11.79 21.97 -3.24
C PRO A 243 -13.14 21.44 -2.76
N ARG A 244 -14.26 21.92 -3.34
CA ARG A 244 -15.60 21.45 -3.00
C ARG A 244 -15.82 20.01 -3.46
N ILE A 245 -15.42 19.70 -4.69
CA ILE A 245 -15.46 18.33 -5.24
C ILE A 245 -14.58 17.40 -4.41
N ALA A 246 -13.37 17.85 -4.08
CA ALA A 246 -12.41 17.12 -3.28
C ALA A 246 -12.98 16.75 -1.89
N GLU A 247 -13.55 17.73 -1.19
CA GLU A 247 -14.13 17.54 0.14
C GLU A 247 -15.32 16.58 0.10
N GLN A 248 -16.24 16.75 -0.86
CA GLN A 248 -17.38 15.85 -1.03
C GLN A 248 -16.94 14.42 -1.32
N LEU A 249 -15.94 14.23 -2.20
CA LEU A 249 -15.42 12.92 -2.53
C LEU A 249 -14.82 12.21 -1.30
N ILE A 250 -13.98 12.90 -0.52
CA ILE A 250 -13.38 12.34 0.69
C ILE A 250 -14.46 11.99 1.73
N ARG A 251 -15.42 12.89 1.97
CA ARG A 251 -16.52 12.68 2.93
C ARG A 251 -17.35 11.44 2.60
N LYS A 252 -17.50 11.08 1.32
CA LYS A 252 -18.22 9.86 0.90
C LYS A 252 -17.30 8.62 0.87
N LEU A 253 -16.05 8.75 0.44
CA LEU A 253 -15.13 7.62 0.31
C LEU A 253 -14.70 7.02 1.65
N ILE A 254 -14.41 7.83 2.68
CA ILE A 254 -13.97 7.35 3.99
C ILE A 254 -14.96 6.33 4.59
N PRO A 255 -16.25 6.66 4.81
CA PRO A 255 -17.18 5.72 5.44
C PRO A 255 -17.43 4.46 4.61
N LEU A 256 -17.39 4.57 3.27
CA LEU A 256 -17.53 3.43 2.36
C LEU A 256 -16.30 2.51 2.43
N ALA A 257 -15.09 3.07 2.41
CA ALA A 257 -13.86 2.31 2.56
C ALA A 257 -13.83 1.58 3.91
N ASP A 258 -14.18 2.27 5.00
CA ASP A 258 -14.25 1.65 6.33
C ASP A 258 -15.30 0.53 6.40
N SER A 259 -16.43 0.70 5.70
CA SER A 259 -17.46 -0.34 5.61
C SER A 259 -16.95 -1.60 4.88
N MET A 260 -16.20 -1.43 3.79
CA MET A 260 -15.56 -2.55 3.10
C MET A 260 -14.55 -3.27 4.00
N VAL A 261 -13.69 -2.51 4.72
CA VAL A 261 -12.73 -3.10 5.66
C VAL A 261 -13.44 -3.90 6.76
N ARG A 262 -14.53 -3.38 7.33
CA ARG A 262 -15.34 -4.11 8.34
C ARG A 262 -15.91 -5.42 7.80
N GLN A 263 -16.25 -5.47 6.52
CA GLN A 263 -16.71 -6.68 5.84
C GLN A 263 -15.56 -7.60 5.36
N LYS A 264 -14.32 -7.33 5.79
CA LYS A 264 -13.11 -8.07 5.37
C LYS A 264 -12.87 -7.99 3.85
N LEU A 265 -13.30 -6.91 3.22
CA LEU A 265 -13.08 -6.59 1.82
C LEU A 265 -11.99 -5.52 1.69
N SER A 266 -11.17 -5.62 0.65
CA SER A 266 -10.22 -4.56 0.30
C SER A 266 -10.99 -3.36 -0.28
N PRO A 267 -10.77 -2.13 0.20
CA PRO A 267 -11.38 -0.95 -0.40
C PRO A 267 -10.82 -0.69 -1.80
N VAL A 268 -11.66 -0.77 -2.82
CA VAL A 268 -11.27 -0.57 -4.22
C VAL A 268 -12.23 0.42 -4.87
N LEU A 269 -11.68 1.47 -5.49
CA LEU A 269 -12.41 2.40 -6.33
C LEU A 269 -12.11 2.11 -7.80
N LEU A 270 -13.14 1.87 -8.59
CA LEU A 270 -13.08 1.69 -10.04
C LEU A 270 -13.41 3.01 -10.74
N CYS A 271 -12.57 3.40 -11.70
CA CYS A 271 -12.71 4.62 -12.51
C CYS A 271 -12.11 4.45 -13.91
N ASN A 272 -12.29 5.45 -14.76
CA ASN A 272 -11.67 5.52 -16.09
C ASN A 272 -10.15 5.74 -15.99
N ALA A 273 -9.42 5.29 -17.02
CA ALA A 273 -7.96 5.35 -17.06
C ALA A 273 -7.40 6.76 -16.82
N ASP A 274 -8.00 7.78 -17.46
CA ASP A 274 -7.50 9.16 -17.44
C ASP A 274 -7.46 9.78 -16.03
N ILE A 275 -8.34 9.32 -15.13
CA ILE A 275 -8.47 9.90 -13.78
C ILE A 275 -7.90 9.01 -12.67
N ARG A 276 -7.48 7.78 -12.98
CA ARG A 276 -7.00 6.79 -12.00
C ARG A 276 -5.81 7.29 -11.18
N ARG A 277 -4.71 7.64 -11.84
CA ARG A 277 -3.49 8.16 -11.20
C ARG A 277 -3.77 9.45 -10.42
N PRO A 278 -4.41 10.48 -11.00
CA PRO A 278 -4.80 11.68 -10.26
C PRO A 278 -5.61 11.37 -8.99
N LEU A 279 -6.61 10.49 -9.07
CA LEU A 279 -7.43 10.08 -7.92
C LEU A 279 -6.63 9.31 -6.87
N LYS A 280 -5.70 8.43 -7.28
CA LYS A 280 -4.84 7.72 -6.32
C LYS A 280 -3.96 8.69 -5.55
N THR A 281 -3.31 9.62 -6.24
CA THR A 281 -2.46 10.66 -5.61
C THR A 281 -3.27 11.49 -4.62
N PHE A 282 -4.48 11.89 -5.00
CA PHE A 282 -5.40 12.64 -4.14
C PHE A 282 -5.84 11.86 -2.90
N THR A 283 -6.22 10.60 -3.08
CA THR A 283 -6.76 9.77 -1.99
C THR A 283 -5.67 9.18 -1.08
N LYS A 284 -4.40 9.18 -1.51
CA LYS A 284 -3.28 8.55 -0.77
C LYS A 284 -3.14 9.01 0.69
N ARG A 285 -3.36 10.30 0.97
CA ARG A 285 -3.27 10.86 2.33
C ARG A 285 -4.54 10.64 3.15
N SER A 286 -5.71 10.85 2.53
CA SER A 286 -6.99 10.86 3.25
C SER A 286 -7.60 9.47 3.43
N VAL A 287 -7.33 8.55 2.49
CA VAL A 287 -7.82 7.16 2.51
C VAL A 287 -6.69 6.20 2.09
N PRO A 288 -5.64 6.02 2.91
CA PRO A 288 -4.42 5.29 2.52
C PRO A 288 -4.68 3.85 2.03
N LYS A 289 -5.66 3.16 2.65
CA LYS A 289 -6.06 1.78 2.32
C LYS A 289 -6.88 1.65 1.02
N LEU A 290 -7.25 2.75 0.37
CA LEU A 290 -8.02 2.72 -0.87
C LEU A 290 -7.11 2.41 -2.06
N ALA A 291 -7.36 1.30 -2.72
CA ALA A 291 -6.82 1.03 -4.04
C ALA A 291 -7.69 1.71 -5.10
N VAL A 292 -7.07 2.31 -6.12
CA VAL A 292 -7.77 2.93 -7.25
C VAL A 292 -7.38 2.18 -8.51
N LEU A 293 -8.36 1.55 -9.14
CA LEU A 293 -8.19 0.76 -10.36
C LEU A 293 -8.83 1.45 -11.56
N SER A 294 -8.17 1.30 -12.70
CA SER A 294 -8.77 1.63 -13.98
C SER A 294 -9.65 0.47 -14.47
N VAL A 295 -10.70 0.78 -15.23
CA VAL A 295 -11.42 -0.23 -16.03
C VAL A 295 -10.50 -1.06 -16.94
N ASN A 296 -9.38 -0.48 -17.40
CA ASN A 296 -8.39 -1.19 -18.22
C ASN A 296 -7.55 -2.21 -17.41
N GLU A 297 -7.59 -2.14 -16.09
CA GLU A 297 -6.86 -3.04 -15.19
C GLU A 297 -7.72 -4.24 -14.73
N ILE A 298 -8.93 -4.40 -15.29
CA ILE A 298 -9.83 -5.50 -14.95
C ILE A 298 -9.83 -6.54 -16.08
N PRO A 299 -9.20 -7.72 -15.88
CA PRO A 299 -9.25 -8.80 -16.84
C PRO A 299 -10.67 -9.38 -16.95
N HIS A 300 -11.03 -9.92 -18.12
CA HIS A 300 -12.31 -10.62 -18.31
C HIS A 300 -12.50 -11.85 -17.40
N THR A 301 -11.43 -12.36 -16.82
CA THR A 301 -11.45 -13.50 -15.88
C THR A 301 -11.80 -13.12 -14.44
N VAL A 302 -11.95 -11.83 -14.15
CA VAL A 302 -12.25 -11.31 -12.81
C VAL A 302 -13.70 -10.87 -12.76
N ASP A 303 -14.51 -11.57 -11.96
CA ASP A 303 -15.88 -11.18 -11.68
C ASP A 303 -15.92 -9.97 -10.74
N LEU A 304 -16.59 -8.91 -11.18
CA LEU A 304 -16.82 -7.71 -10.38
C LEU A 304 -18.15 -7.78 -9.63
N LYS A 305 -18.14 -7.25 -8.41
CA LYS A 305 -19.35 -7.00 -7.62
C LYS A 305 -19.41 -5.52 -7.25
N SER A 306 -20.48 -4.83 -7.63
CA SER A 306 -20.68 -3.44 -7.20
C SER A 306 -21.01 -3.41 -5.71
N PHE A 307 -20.18 -2.72 -4.93
CA PHE A 307 -20.42 -2.48 -3.50
C PHE A 307 -21.26 -1.23 -3.28
N SER A 308 -20.90 -0.13 -3.94
CA SER A 308 -21.64 1.13 -3.90
C SER A 308 -21.23 2.05 -5.04
N VAL A 309 -22.08 3.03 -5.34
CA VAL A 309 -21.80 4.08 -6.32
C VAL A 309 -21.66 5.42 -5.60
N VAL A 310 -20.50 6.06 -5.76
CA VAL A 310 -20.21 7.37 -5.18
C VAL A 310 -20.83 8.45 -6.07
N LYS A 311 -21.77 9.21 -5.50
CA LYS A 311 -22.56 10.24 -6.19
C LYS A 311 -22.39 11.58 -5.47
N PHE A 312 -22.36 12.67 -6.23
CA PHE A 312 -22.58 14.00 -5.67
C PHE A 312 -24.05 14.12 -5.24
N GLU A 313 -24.29 15.02 -4.29
CA GLU A 313 -25.65 15.46 -3.95
C GLU A 313 -26.19 16.42 -5.01
#